data_AF-A0A948D2H0-F1
#
_entry.id   AF-A0A948D2H0-F1
#
_cell.length_a   1.000
_cell.length_b   1.000
_cell.length_c   1.000
_cell.angle_alpha   90.00
_cell.angle_beta   90.00
_cell.angle_gamma   90.00
#
_symmetry.space_group_name_H-M   'P 1'
#
loop_
_entity.id
_entity.type
_entity.pdbx_description
1 polymer ?
#
loop_
_entity_poly.entity_id
_entity_poly.type
_entity_poly.pdbx_seq_one_letter_code
_entity_poly.pdbx_strand_id
1 'polypeptide(L)'
;MAKTKIAVFDLTGCDGCQFHLMSLNELLLDLFQDFEINYWRLLTEPSKIDCDIAIIEGAVTTEEHIKLLKEIRQTSKVVIAIGACALNGNVFAQIPQKQRAKLAAKIYDANYQLKAKFLEPVAKFIQVDEQVSGCPPNIEDFKKILAKYQKEPVVSALKTVTVPDYVAKIEGHGILKINFKTQQASFQVEESERLIEGLLIGKKFQQAPFINARICGICPVAHNLCSWAAIENAYQVQPLLAVINLRKLLLAAQTIKSHVLHLFFLVLPDYAQVKGGIELATKYPAEFHLMLNIKRTADRTMEIVGGSSAFPTTTILGGFAQMPDLIELKKISQSIEEILDEAEDLVKLFASLKIPSLTTQTRLLTTNPVSGQYPLYPGSLNTTIKESVQSKSTAKLGILADGTVIKVGALARLSSYADNLHSQAKELWQQHPVDPHNPFDNNLAQAIEVLHFLEEIQLLVEDLTKTDLNQTIGLKTPPSLKQAVSGQAALEAPRGVLIHQVTLEPDGTIQNYNIIPPTQINLASLNHEAQILAQQSQTQTNLKKSAEQLIRAFDPCITCAVH
;
A
#
# COMPACT_ATOMS: atom_id res chain seq x y z
N MET A 1 27.24 13.80 -22.26
CA MET A 1 27.25 12.35 -22.54
C MET A 1 25.81 11.85 -22.43
N ALA A 2 25.42 10.79 -23.14
CA ALA A 2 24.13 10.15 -22.89
C ALA A 2 24.12 9.64 -21.45
N LYS A 3 23.05 9.89 -20.71
CA LYS A 3 22.88 9.34 -19.35
C LYS A 3 22.65 7.85 -19.46
N THR A 4 23.09 7.10 -18.44
CA THR A 4 22.78 5.67 -18.33
C THR A 4 21.27 5.51 -18.08
N LYS A 5 20.66 4.64 -18.88
CA LYS A 5 19.22 4.35 -18.82
C LYS A 5 18.92 3.27 -17.79
N ILE A 6 18.01 3.55 -16.86
CA ILE A 6 17.54 2.62 -15.84
C ILE A 6 16.10 2.21 -16.14
N ALA A 7 15.81 0.92 -15.99
CA ALA A 7 14.47 0.41 -15.88
C ALA A 7 14.29 -0.36 -14.56
N VAL A 8 13.18 -0.10 -13.85
CA VAL A 8 12.76 -0.81 -12.64
C VAL A 8 11.63 -1.75 -13.00
N PHE A 9 11.85 -3.04 -12.79
CA PHE A 9 10.89 -4.11 -13.05
C PHE A 9 10.46 -4.74 -11.72
N ASP A 10 9.17 -4.97 -11.61
CA ASP A 10 8.53 -5.62 -10.49
C ASP A 10 7.96 -6.98 -10.91
N LEU A 11 8.25 -7.99 -10.10
CA LEU A 11 7.63 -9.32 -10.16
C LEU A 11 6.70 -9.47 -8.97
N THR A 12 6.44 -10.69 -8.49
CA THR A 12 5.52 -10.90 -7.37
C THR A 12 6.15 -10.45 -6.05
N GLY A 13 5.57 -9.44 -5.42
CA GLY A 13 6.13 -8.84 -4.21
C GLY A 13 5.09 -8.15 -3.34
N CYS A 14 5.56 -7.22 -2.53
CA CYS A 14 4.72 -6.30 -1.76
C CYS A 14 4.93 -4.85 -2.21
N ASP A 15 5.68 -4.66 -3.31
CA ASP A 15 6.20 -3.38 -3.83
C ASP A 15 7.01 -2.53 -2.83
N GLY A 16 7.29 -3.07 -1.64
CA GLY A 16 7.99 -2.36 -0.58
C GLY A 16 9.41 -1.95 -0.93
N CYS A 17 10.10 -2.64 -1.86
CA CYS A 17 11.41 -2.18 -2.29
C CYS A 17 11.27 -0.88 -3.09
N GLN A 18 10.32 -0.80 -4.02
CA GLN A 18 10.06 0.42 -4.78
C GLN A 18 9.63 1.59 -3.91
N PHE A 19 8.71 1.40 -2.96
CA PHE A 19 8.31 2.48 -2.04
C PHE A 19 9.44 2.91 -1.09
N HIS A 20 10.33 1.98 -0.73
CA HIS A 20 11.53 2.32 0.00
C HIS A 20 12.50 3.15 -0.85
N LEU A 21 12.63 2.86 -2.15
CA LEU A 21 13.38 3.72 -3.08
C LEU A 21 12.74 5.11 -3.25
N MET A 22 11.41 5.21 -3.24
CA MET A 22 10.72 6.50 -3.18
C MET A 22 10.90 7.23 -1.84
N SER A 23 11.49 6.55 -0.85
CA SER A 23 11.85 7.12 0.44
C SER A 23 13.31 7.60 0.52
N LEU A 24 13.96 7.75 -0.64
CA LEU A 24 15.26 8.41 -0.76
C LEU A 24 15.20 9.95 -0.55
N ASN A 25 13.99 10.51 -0.37
CA ASN A 25 13.75 11.95 -0.16
C ASN A 25 14.42 12.80 -1.24
N GLU A 26 15.28 13.76 -0.88
CA GLU A 26 15.99 14.62 -1.82
C GLU A 26 16.89 13.81 -2.77
N LEU A 27 17.42 12.68 -2.32
CA LEU A 27 18.28 11.80 -3.14
C LEU A 27 17.49 11.11 -4.25
N LEU A 28 16.15 11.08 -4.17
CA LEU A 28 15.31 10.65 -5.28
C LEU A 28 15.42 11.63 -6.46
N LEU A 29 15.54 12.93 -6.18
CA LEU A 29 15.74 13.95 -7.21
C LEU A 29 17.13 13.82 -7.84
N ASP A 30 18.16 13.55 -7.04
CA ASP A 30 19.51 13.27 -7.53
C ASP A 30 19.51 12.06 -8.49
N LEU A 31 18.78 10.98 -8.14
CA LEU A 31 18.61 9.82 -9.00
C LEU A 31 18.00 10.19 -10.36
N PHE A 32 16.96 11.03 -10.39
CA PHE A 32 16.33 11.51 -11.63
C PHE A 32 17.23 12.45 -12.43
N GLN A 33 18.17 13.15 -11.77
CA GLN A 33 19.15 14.00 -12.43
C GLN A 33 20.33 13.20 -12.98
N ASP A 34 20.77 12.16 -12.30
CA ASP A 34 21.96 11.39 -12.69
C ASP A 34 21.68 10.35 -13.77
N PHE A 35 20.46 9.78 -13.79
CA PHE A 35 20.07 8.69 -14.69
C PHE A 35 18.85 9.05 -15.54
N GLU A 36 18.73 8.40 -16.70
CA GLU A 36 17.51 8.44 -17.51
C GLU A 36 16.62 7.27 -17.07
N ILE A 37 15.50 7.53 -16.38
CA ILE A 37 14.59 6.46 -15.97
C ILE A 37 13.58 6.19 -17.10
N ASN A 38 13.82 5.13 -17.87
CA ASN A 38 13.04 4.82 -19.08
C ASN A 38 11.80 3.99 -18.77
N TYR A 39 11.83 3.25 -17.66
CA TYR A 39 10.68 2.48 -17.19
C TYR A 39 10.72 2.35 -15.67
N TRP A 40 9.64 2.76 -15.03
CA TRP A 40 9.32 2.43 -13.65
C TRP A 40 7.80 2.52 -13.55
N ARG A 41 7.11 1.38 -13.56
CA ARG A 41 5.64 1.30 -13.69
C ARG A 41 4.86 2.23 -12.76
N LEU A 42 5.36 2.44 -11.54
CA LEU A 42 4.76 3.36 -10.57
C LEU A 42 4.93 4.85 -10.91
N LEU A 43 6.01 5.22 -11.62
CA LEU A 43 6.39 6.61 -11.87
C LEU A 43 6.31 7.03 -13.34
N THR A 44 6.12 6.10 -14.28
CA THR A 44 6.14 6.35 -15.71
C THR A 44 5.06 5.55 -16.42
N GLU A 45 4.46 6.10 -17.47
CA GLU A 45 3.64 5.33 -18.42
C GLU A 45 4.50 4.43 -19.31
N PRO A 46 4.09 3.17 -19.59
CA PRO A 46 4.85 2.25 -20.41
C PRO A 46 5.00 2.79 -21.84
N SER A 47 6.23 2.76 -22.33
CA SER A 47 6.59 3.05 -23.72
C SER A 47 7.54 1.96 -24.23
N LYS A 48 8.27 2.20 -25.32
CA LYS A 48 9.28 1.25 -25.81
C LYS A 48 10.42 1.16 -24.79
N ILE A 49 10.48 0.09 -24.00
CA ILE A 49 11.44 -0.04 -22.89
C ILE A 49 12.81 -0.45 -23.42
N ASP A 50 13.76 0.47 -23.34
CA ASP A 50 15.20 0.22 -23.47
C ASP A 50 15.91 0.61 -22.16
N CYS A 51 16.88 -0.19 -21.74
CA CYS A 51 17.64 0.10 -20.52
C CYS A 51 19.07 -0.44 -20.60
N ASP A 52 19.97 0.28 -19.95
CA ASP A 52 21.36 -0.13 -19.75
C ASP A 52 21.48 -0.96 -18.47
N ILE A 53 20.76 -0.52 -17.43
CA ILE A 53 20.65 -1.17 -16.13
C ILE A 53 19.19 -1.55 -15.87
N ALA A 54 18.95 -2.83 -15.59
CA ALA A 54 17.67 -3.33 -15.13
C ALA A 54 17.72 -3.60 -13.62
N ILE A 55 16.88 -2.92 -12.85
CA ILE A 55 16.67 -3.15 -11.43
C ILE A 55 15.43 -4.03 -11.29
N ILE A 56 15.54 -5.15 -10.57
CA ILE A 56 14.48 -6.15 -10.46
C ILE A 56 14.14 -6.38 -9.00
N GLU A 57 12.87 -6.20 -8.65
CA GLU A 57 12.32 -6.63 -7.36
C GLU A 57 11.28 -7.75 -7.51
N GLY A 58 10.89 -8.37 -6.39
CA GLY A 58 9.89 -9.42 -6.38
C GLY A 58 10.42 -10.80 -6.78
N ALA A 59 9.64 -11.82 -6.52
CA ALA A 59 9.97 -13.22 -6.79
C ALA A 59 9.41 -13.70 -8.13
N VAL A 60 10.07 -14.68 -8.72
CA VAL A 60 9.62 -15.34 -9.96
C VAL A 60 8.57 -16.40 -9.60
N THR A 61 7.39 -16.31 -10.19
CA THR A 61 6.23 -17.16 -9.85
C THR A 61 5.53 -17.78 -11.06
N THR A 62 5.79 -17.26 -12.26
CA THR A 62 5.15 -17.67 -13.52
C THR A 62 6.15 -17.87 -14.64
N GLU A 63 5.74 -18.58 -15.70
CA GLU A 63 6.52 -18.71 -16.94
C GLU A 63 6.68 -17.36 -17.67
N GLU A 64 5.70 -16.46 -17.52
CA GLU A 64 5.76 -15.10 -18.07
C GLU A 64 6.88 -14.29 -17.40
N HIS A 65 7.06 -14.41 -16.08
CA HIS A 65 8.20 -13.81 -15.40
C HIS A 65 9.53 -14.37 -15.90
N ILE A 66 9.62 -15.69 -16.14
CA ILE A 66 10.84 -16.31 -16.68
C ILE A 66 11.15 -15.75 -18.08
N LYS A 67 10.13 -15.59 -18.94
CA LYS A 67 10.30 -15.00 -20.27
C LYS A 67 10.76 -13.55 -20.17
N LEU A 68 10.10 -12.74 -19.34
CA LEU A 68 10.46 -11.34 -19.09
C LEU A 68 11.91 -11.21 -18.62
N LEU A 69 12.33 -12.01 -17.63
CA LEU A 69 13.70 -12.01 -17.12
C LEU A 69 14.73 -12.32 -18.21
N LYS A 70 14.45 -13.31 -19.07
CA LYS A 70 15.33 -13.66 -20.20
C LYS A 70 15.44 -12.50 -21.20
N GLU A 71 14.34 -11.82 -21.50
CA GLU A 71 14.36 -10.61 -22.34
C GLU A 71 15.17 -9.48 -21.68
N ILE A 72 14.93 -9.20 -20.38
CA ILE A 72 15.70 -8.22 -19.62
C ILE A 72 17.20 -8.51 -19.70
N ARG A 73 17.61 -9.75 -19.42
CA ARG A 73 19.03 -10.13 -19.43
C ARG A 73 19.68 -10.01 -20.82
N GLN A 74 18.92 -10.24 -21.89
CA GLN A 74 19.39 -10.12 -23.27
C GLN A 74 19.52 -8.66 -23.76
N THR A 75 18.84 -7.73 -23.09
CA THR A 75 18.71 -6.33 -23.52
C THR A 75 19.46 -5.36 -22.61
N SER A 76 19.64 -5.70 -21.34
CA SER A 76 20.38 -4.91 -20.35
C SER A 76 21.83 -5.39 -20.19
N LYS A 77 22.74 -4.44 -20.00
CA LYS A 77 24.15 -4.71 -19.73
C LYS A 77 24.37 -5.08 -18.27
N VAL A 78 23.61 -4.48 -17.36
CA VAL A 78 23.67 -4.74 -15.92
C VAL A 78 22.29 -5.13 -15.39
N VAL A 79 22.22 -6.20 -14.61
CA VAL A 79 21.03 -6.60 -13.85
C VAL A 79 21.31 -6.52 -12.36
N ILE A 80 20.51 -5.73 -11.65
CA ILE A 80 20.57 -5.54 -10.20
C ILE A 80 19.31 -6.16 -9.59
N ALA A 81 19.46 -7.18 -8.73
CA ALA A 81 18.33 -7.73 -7.97
C ALA A 81 18.26 -7.09 -6.59
N ILE A 82 17.08 -6.60 -6.19
CA ILE A 82 16.90 -5.90 -4.91
C ILE A 82 15.83 -6.56 -4.04
N GLY A 83 16.12 -6.60 -2.74
CA GLY A 83 15.19 -7.07 -1.72
C GLY A 83 15.11 -8.59 -1.59
N ALA A 84 14.68 -9.05 -0.41
CA ALA A 84 14.61 -10.47 -0.08
C ALA A 84 13.78 -11.30 -1.09
N CYS A 85 12.69 -10.74 -1.64
CA CYS A 85 11.87 -11.47 -2.61
C CYS A 85 12.65 -11.85 -3.87
N ALA A 86 13.43 -10.92 -4.44
CA ALA A 86 14.22 -11.19 -5.64
C ALA A 86 15.42 -12.11 -5.37
N LEU A 87 16.00 -12.03 -4.17
CA LEU A 87 17.20 -12.79 -3.82
C LEU A 87 16.93 -14.21 -3.32
N ASN A 88 15.82 -14.44 -2.61
CA ASN A 88 15.53 -15.75 -2.01
C ASN A 88 14.03 -16.10 -1.94
N GLY A 89 13.14 -15.31 -2.54
CA GLY A 89 11.69 -15.52 -2.46
C GLY A 89 11.04 -15.07 -1.14
N ASN A 90 11.83 -14.59 -0.17
CA ASN A 90 11.39 -14.07 1.12
C ASN A 90 10.51 -15.08 1.91
N VAL A 91 9.74 -14.58 2.87
CA VAL A 91 8.88 -15.36 3.77
C VAL A 91 7.89 -16.28 3.03
N PHE A 92 7.48 -15.91 1.82
CA PHE A 92 6.51 -16.66 1.02
C PHE A 92 7.08 -17.96 0.43
N ALA A 93 8.40 -18.03 0.24
CA ALA A 93 9.09 -19.23 -0.21
C ALA A 93 9.08 -20.36 0.83
N GLN A 94 8.69 -20.08 2.08
CA GLN A 94 8.52 -21.10 3.13
C GLN A 94 7.39 -22.09 2.82
N ILE A 95 6.43 -21.72 1.96
CA ILE A 95 5.38 -22.64 1.54
C ILE A 95 5.97 -23.61 0.50
N PRO A 96 6.04 -24.92 0.78
CA PRO A 96 6.54 -25.88 -0.19
C PRO A 96 5.66 -25.89 -1.43
N GLN A 97 6.28 -25.96 -2.61
CA GLN A 97 5.59 -25.99 -3.91
C GLN A 97 4.42 -26.99 -3.95
N LYS A 98 4.63 -28.20 -3.41
CA LYS A 98 3.62 -29.27 -3.37
C LYS A 98 2.40 -28.96 -2.48
N GLN A 99 2.52 -28.00 -1.56
CA GLN A 99 1.44 -27.61 -0.65
C GLN A 99 0.64 -26.41 -1.16
N ARG A 100 1.17 -25.62 -2.10
CA ARG A 100 0.52 -24.38 -2.58
C ARG A 100 -0.89 -24.65 -3.11
N ALA A 101 -1.08 -25.67 -3.96
CA ALA A 101 -2.40 -26.02 -4.49
C ALA A 101 -3.41 -26.39 -3.40
N LYS A 102 -2.96 -27.12 -2.36
CA LYS A 102 -3.81 -27.48 -1.21
C LYS A 102 -4.22 -26.25 -0.41
N LEU A 103 -3.31 -25.31 -0.18
CA LEU A 103 -3.60 -24.07 0.54
C LEU A 103 -4.52 -23.15 -0.27
N ALA A 104 -4.28 -23.02 -1.57
CA ALA A 104 -5.14 -22.26 -2.46
C ALA A 104 -6.58 -22.80 -2.47
N ALA A 105 -6.74 -24.13 -2.46
CA ALA A 105 -8.06 -24.75 -2.36
C ALA A 105 -8.82 -24.40 -1.07
N LYS A 106 -8.10 -24.09 0.01
CA LYS A 106 -8.67 -23.65 1.29
C LYS A 106 -9.00 -22.14 1.30
N ILE A 107 -8.16 -21.33 0.66
CA ILE A 107 -8.27 -19.85 0.65
C ILE A 107 -9.30 -19.36 -0.36
N TYR A 108 -9.33 -19.98 -1.55
CA TYR A 108 -10.19 -19.59 -2.65
C TYR A 108 -11.34 -20.60 -2.78
N ASP A 109 -11.11 -21.72 -3.45
CA ASP A 109 -12.02 -22.86 -3.54
C ASP A 109 -11.30 -24.06 -4.16
N ALA A 110 -11.92 -25.25 -4.10
CA ALA A 110 -11.32 -26.50 -4.58
C ALA A 110 -10.97 -26.52 -6.08
N ASN A 111 -11.57 -25.65 -6.89
CA ASN A 111 -11.37 -25.60 -8.35
C ASN A 111 -10.41 -24.47 -8.78
N TYR A 112 -10.00 -23.60 -7.86
CA TYR A 112 -9.14 -22.46 -8.12
C TYR A 112 -7.79 -22.88 -8.70
N GLN A 113 -7.41 -22.25 -9.81
CA GLN A 113 -6.16 -22.51 -10.51
C GLN A 113 -5.13 -21.44 -10.18
N LEU A 114 -4.12 -21.82 -9.40
CA LEU A 114 -3.01 -20.93 -9.05
C LEU A 114 -2.24 -20.46 -10.29
N LYS A 115 -1.99 -19.15 -10.37
CA LYS A 115 -0.96 -18.60 -11.25
C LYS A 115 0.44 -18.88 -10.68
N ALA A 116 0.61 -18.61 -9.39
CA ALA A 116 1.88 -18.75 -8.68
C ALA A 116 2.14 -20.20 -8.24
N LYS A 117 2.54 -21.06 -9.18
CA LYS A 117 2.82 -22.48 -8.89
C LYS A 117 4.09 -22.67 -8.08
N PHE A 118 5.05 -21.77 -8.18
CA PHE A 118 6.30 -21.75 -7.42
C PHE A 118 6.62 -20.31 -7.01
N LEU A 119 7.65 -20.14 -6.20
CA LEU A 119 8.17 -18.83 -5.82
C LEU A 119 9.68 -18.95 -5.64
N GLU A 120 10.42 -18.33 -6.55
CA GLU A 120 11.85 -18.60 -6.76
C GLU A 120 12.64 -17.30 -6.96
N PRO A 121 13.94 -17.27 -6.61
CA PRO A 121 14.77 -16.09 -6.78
C PRO A 121 15.13 -15.82 -8.24
N VAL A 122 15.40 -14.56 -8.57
CA VAL A 122 15.76 -14.11 -9.93
C VAL A 122 17.00 -14.83 -10.45
N ALA A 123 18.02 -15.01 -9.59
CA ALA A 123 19.29 -15.64 -9.93
C ALA A 123 19.18 -17.11 -10.38
N LYS A 124 18.03 -17.76 -10.14
CA LYS A 124 17.76 -19.11 -10.66
C LYS A 124 17.58 -19.14 -12.18
N PHE A 125 17.12 -18.04 -12.77
CA PHE A 125 16.70 -18.00 -14.18
C PHE A 125 17.61 -17.16 -15.07
N ILE A 126 18.30 -16.17 -14.52
CA ILE A 126 19.24 -15.30 -15.24
C ILE A 126 20.45 -14.96 -14.36
N GLN A 127 21.56 -14.57 -14.99
CA GLN A 127 22.71 -14.00 -14.28
C GLN A 127 22.37 -12.61 -13.74
N VAL A 128 22.59 -12.42 -12.45
CA VAL A 128 22.47 -11.15 -11.72
C VAL A 128 23.88 -10.63 -11.45
N ASP A 129 24.14 -9.36 -11.79
CA ASP A 129 25.48 -8.76 -11.68
C ASP A 129 25.70 -8.13 -10.29
N GLU A 130 24.67 -7.51 -9.72
CA GLU A 130 24.72 -6.83 -8.43
C GLU A 130 23.46 -7.17 -7.60
N GLN A 131 23.59 -7.16 -6.28
CA GLN A 131 22.51 -7.51 -5.36
C GLN A 131 22.40 -6.51 -4.21
N VAL A 132 21.18 -6.07 -3.89
CA VAL A 132 20.91 -5.29 -2.67
C VAL A 132 20.05 -6.10 -1.72
N SER A 133 20.65 -6.53 -0.62
CA SER A 133 20.00 -7.35 0.39
C SER A 133 19.11 -6.52 1.33
N GLY A 134 18.13 -7.17 1.96
CA GLY A 134 17.25 -6.58 2.98
C GLY A 134 15.75 -6.70 2.66
N CYS A 135 14.91 -6.43 3.66
CA CYS A 135 13.47 -6.26 3.49
C CYS A 135 12.98 -5.20 4.49
N PRO A 136 13.14 -3.90 4.18
CA PRO A 136 13.46 -3.33 2.86
C PRO A 136 14.95 -3.41 2.49
N PRO A 137 15.31 -3.25 1.20
CA PRO A 137 16.71 -3.25 0.75
C PRO A 137 17.53 -2.14 1.40
N ASN A 138 18.81 -2.39 1.68
CA ASN A 138 19.71 -1.39 2.27
C ASN A 138 19.98 -0.23 1.29
N ILE A 139 19.58 0.98 1.67
CA ILE A 139 19.73 2.19 0.84
C ILE A 139 21.20 2.53 0.57
N GLU A 140 22.09 2.39 1.55
CA GLU A 140 23.51 2.74 1.38
C GLU A 140 24.22 1.80 0.41
N ASP A 141 23.88 0.52 0.43
CA ASP A 141 24.40 -0.45 -0.54
C ASP A 141 23.86 -0.17 -1.94
N PHE A 142 22.58 0.18 -2.06
CA PHE A 142 21.97 0.60 -3.33
C PHE A 142 22.69 1.83 -3.93
N LYS A 143 22.96 2.86 -3.11
CA LYS A 143 23.71 4.06 -3.52
C LYS A 143 25.11 3.72 -4.01
N LYS A 144 25.85 2.90 -3.24
CA LYS A 144 27.21 2.49 -3.62
C LYS A 144 27.24 1.77 -4.95
N ILE A 145 26.25 0.94 -5.24
CA ILE A 145 26.14 0.23 -6.52
C ILE A 145 25.88 1.23 -7.66
N LEU A 146 24.88 2.11 -7.53
CA LEU A 146 24.57 3.09 -8.58
C LEU A 146 25.72 4.06 -8.86
N ALA A 147 26.44 4.49 -7.82
CA ALA A 147 27.59 5.39 -7.97
C ALA A 147 28.72 4.82 -8.85
N LYS A 148 28.85 3.49 -8.97
CA LYS A 148 29.80 2.85 -9.90
C LYS A 148 29.46 3.21 -11.35
N TYR A 149 28.17 3.14 -11.69
CA TYR A 149 27.68 3.33 -13.05
C TYR A 149 27.43 4.79 -13.43
N GLN A 150 27.38 5.69 -12.45
CA GLN A 150 27.45 7.14 -12.70
C GLN A 150 28.84 7.55 -13.20
N LYS A 151 29.91 6.97 -12.63
CA LYS A 151 31.31 7.27 -13.00
C LYS A 151 31.72 6.59 -14.31
N GLU A 152 31.24 5.39 -14.55
CA GLU A 152 31.51 4.60 -15.76
C GLU A 152 30.18 4.27 -16.46
N PRO A 153 29.63 5.21 -17.26
CA PRO A 153 28.35 5.00 -17.94
C PRO A 153 28.36 3.74 -18.79
N VAL A 154 27.34 2.91 -18.61
CA VAL A 154 27.11 1.70 -19.40
C VAL A 154 26.09 1.96 -20.49
N VAL A 155 26.31 1.38 -21.67
CA VAL A 155 25.39 1.42 -22.81
C VAL A 155 25.17 -0.01 -23.33
N SER A 156 23.90 -0.40 -23.47
CA SER A 156 23.45 -1.67 -24.05
C SER A 156 23.30 -1.60 -25.57
N ALA A 157 23.42 -2.75 -26.25
CA ALA A 157 23.04 -2.86 -27.66
C ALA A 157 21.50 -2.85 -27.78
N LEU A 158 20.94 -2.01 -28.66
CA LEU A 158 19.49 -1.78 -28.77
C LEU A 158 18.71 -3.07 -29.02
N LYS A 159 18.00 -3.51 -27.98
CA LYS A 159 16.87 -4.43 -28.03
C LYS A 159 15.88 -3.97 -26.96
N THR A 160 14.59 -4.06 -27.24
CA THR A 160 13.54 -3.62 -26.33
C THR A 160 13.00 -4.76 -25.50
N VAL A 161 12.62 -4.47 -24.27
CA VAL A 161 11.87 -5.42 -23.41
C VAL A 161 10.38 -5.25 -23.65
N THR A 162 9.64 -6.35 -23.79
CA THR A 162 8.18 -6.32 -23.80
C THR A 162 7.65 -6.65 -22.42
N VAL A 163 6.98 -5.69 -21.78
CA VAL A 163 6.29 -5.92 -20.50
C VAL A 163 4.81 -6.21 -20.72
N PRO A 164 4.14 -6.91 -19.78
CA PRO A 164 2.69 -7.03 -19.79
C PRO A 164 2.02 -5.65 -19.73
N ASP A 165 0.82 -5.55 -20.32
CA ASP A 165 0.02 -4.32 -20.38
C ASP A 165 -0.74 -4.06 -19.07
N TYR A 166 0.03 -3.93 -17.98
CA TYR A 166 -0.50 -3.54 -16.68
C TYR A 166 -0.76 -2.04 -16.64
N VAL A 167 -1.82 -1.65 -15.92
CA VAL A 167 -2.11 -0.25 -15.65
C VAL A 167 -0.94 0.35 -14.86
N ALA A 168 -0.40 1.46 -15.35
CA ALA A 168 0.67 2.19 -14.69
C ALA A 168 0.14 3.07 -13.56
N LYS A 169 1.05 3.47 -12.67
CA LYS A 169 0.77 4.35 -11.53
C LYS A 169 -0.28 3.78 -10.56
N ILE A 170 -0.21 2.49 -10.29
CA ILE A 170 -0.97 1.80 -9.23
C ILE A 170 -0.09 0.74 -8.58
N GLU A 171 -0.37 0.39 -7.33
CA GLU A 171 0.40 -0.64 -6.64
C GLU A 171 -0.03 -2.05 -7.09
N GLY A 172 0.94 -2.93 -7.36
CA GLY A 172 0.76 -4.28 -7.92
C GLY A 172 0.24 -4.35 -9.37
N HIS A 173 -0.05 -5.58 -9.83
CA HIS A 173 -0.38 -5.88 -11.23
C HIS A 173 -1.89 -5.99 -11.51
N GLY A 174 -2.42 -5.06 -12.32
CA GLY A 174 -3.82 -5.09 -12.76
C GLY A 174 -4.01 -4.65 -14.21
N ILE A 175 -5.07 -5.16 -14.85
CA ILE A 175 -5.39 -4.90 -16.26
C ILE A 175 -6.78 -4.27 -16.36
N LEU A 176 -6.86 -3.17 -17.12
CA LEU A 176 -8.11 -2.55 -17.54
C LEU A 176 -8.57 -3.15 -18.88
N LYS A 177 -9.73 -3.79 -18.89
CA LYS A 177 -10.37 -4.33 -20.11
C LYS A 177 -11.57 -3.47 -20.47
N ILE A 178 -11.54 -2.88 -21.66
CA ILE A 178 -12.64 -2.08 -22.22
C ILE A 178 -13.13 -2.73 -23.51
N ASN A 179 -14.43 -3.00 -23.59
CA ASN A 179 -15.12 -3.37 -24.82
C ASN A 179 -15.95 -2.18 -25.31
N PHE A 180 -15.45 -1.49 -26.33
CA PHE A 180 -16.11 -0.31 -26.89
C PHE A 180 -17.41 -0.63 -27.62
N LYS A 181 -17.61 -1.87 -28.11
CA LYS A 181 -18.85 -2.28 -28.79
C LYS A 181 -19.98 -2.50 -27.80
N THR A 182 -19.67 -3.09 -26.64
CA THR A 182 -20.66 -3.37 -25.59
C THR A 182 -20.69 -2.32 -24.49
N GLN A 183 -19.84 -1.28 -24.58
CA GLN A 183 -19.65 -0.26 -23.54
C GLN A 183 -19.40 -0.88 -22.15
N GLN A 184 -18.54 -1.89 -22.10
CA GLN A 184 -18.16 -2.57 -20.86
C GLN A 184 -16.75 -2.19 -20.47
N ALA A 185 -16.52 -1.92 -19.19
CA ALA A 185 -15.20 -1.74 -18.61
C ALA A 185 -15.09 -2.59 -17.35
N SER A 186 -13.96 -3.28 -17.19
CA SER A 186 -13.66 -4.07 -16.00
C SER A 186 -12.19 -3.98 -15.66
N PHE A 187 -11.88 -3.99 -14.37
CA PHE A 187 -10.54 -4.05 -13.83
C PHE A 187 -10.29 -5.44 -13.24
N GLN A 188 -9.21 -6.08 -13.68
CA GLN A 188 -8.87 -7.45 -13.31
C GLN A 188 -7.51 -7.47 -12.63
N VAL A 189 -7.43 -8.12 -11.48
CA VAL A 189 -6.17 -8.29 -10.76
C VAL A 189 -5.43 -9.49 -11.34
N GLU A 190 -4.19 -9.25 -11.76
CA GLU A 190 -3.31 -10.24 -12.36
C GLU A 190 -2.16 -10.68 -11.45
N GLU A 191 -1.95 -9.97 -10.34
CA GLU A 191 -0.93 -10.27 -9.34
C GLU A 191 -0.99 -11.73 -8.87
N SER A 192 0.18 -12.31 -8.65
CA SER A 192 0.33 -13.73 -8.30
C SER A 192 0.09 -13.99 -6.81
N GLU A 193 -0.50 -15.15 -6.50
CA GLU A 193 -0.92 -15.50 -5.14
C GLU A 193 0.27 -15.74 -4.20
N ARG A 194 0.26 -15.13 -3.01
CA ARG A 194 1.33 -15.33 -2.01
C ARG A 194 0.96 -16.37 -0.93
N LEU A 195 -0.35 -16.63 -0.76
CA LEU A 195 -0.97 -17.58 0.15
C LEU A 195 -0.61 -17.36 1.64
N ILE A 196 -0.58 -16.11 2.09
CA ILE A 196 -0.20 -15.63 3.42
C ILE A 196 -1.09 -16.23 4.51
N GLU A 197 -2.41 -16.31 4.28
CA GLU A 197 -3.34 -16.99 5.20
C GLU A 197 -2.92 -18.45 5.44
N GLY A 198 -2.48 -19.13 4.37
CA GLY A 198 -1.96 -20.48 4.42
C GLY A 198 -0.58 -20.60 5.06
N LEU A 199 0.31 -19.62 4.81
CA LEU A 199 1.64 -19.52 5.42
C LEU A 199 1.56 -19.43 6.95
N LEU A 200 0.51 -18.80 7.48
CA LEU A 200 0.34 -18.61 8.92
C LEU A 200 -0.10 -19.88 9.66
N ILE A 201 -0.75 -20.82 8.98
CA ILE A 201 -1.25 -22.05 9.61
C ILE A 201 -0.08 -22.85 10.20
N GLY A 202 -0.21 -23.23 11.48
CA GLY A 202 0.82 -23.98 12.21
C GLY A 202 1.97 -23.12 12.77
N LYS A 203 1.99 -21.80 12.50
CA LYS A 203 2.96 -20.88 13.13
C LYS A 203 2.46 -20.40 14.49
N LYS A 204 3.39 -19.93 15.33
CA LYS A 204 3.05 -19.26 16.58
C LYS A 204 2.50 -17.87 16.30
N PHE A 205 1.47 -17.45 17.05
CA PHE A 205 0.74 -16.20 16.83
C PHE A 205 1.64 -14.96 16.75
N GLN A 206 2.77 -14.94 17.48
CA GLN A 206 3.71 -13.81 17.49
C GLN A 206 4.30 -13.52 16.11
N GLN A 207 4.35 -14.51 15.21
CA GLN A 207 4.86 -14.32 13.85
C GLN A 207 3.84 -13.59 12.95
N ALA A 208 2.54 -13.72 13.22
CA ALA A 208 1.50 -13.24 12.29
C ALA A 208 1.58 -11.73 12.02
N PRO A 209 1.72 -10.83 13.02
CA PRO A 209 1.78 -9.39 12.77
C PRO A 209 2.96 -8.96 11.88
N PHE A 210 4.09 -9.66 11.96
CA PHE A 210 5.28 -9.35 11.15
C PHE A 210 5.24 -9.97 9.76
N ILE A 211 4.62 -11.15 9.61
CA ILE A 211 4.37 -11.76 8.30
C ILE A 211 3.31 -10.95 7.56
N ASN A 212 2.23 -10.57 8.23
CA ASN A 212 1.14 -9.76 7.66
C ASN A 212 1.61 -8.36 7.28
N ALA A 213 2.55 -7.77 8.01
CA ALA A 213 3.19 -6.52 7.57
C ALA A 213 3.86 -6.65 6.20
N ARG A 214 4.18 -7.86 5.71
CA ARG A 214 4.76 -8.08 4.36
C ARG A 214 3.72 -8.26 3.27
N ILE A 215 2.43 -8.16 3.58
CA ILE A 215 1.37 -8.14 2.57
C ILE A 215 1.56 -6.94 1.64
N CYS A 216 1.92 -5.77 2.15
CA CYS A 216 2.07 -4.55 1.36
C CYS A 216 3.19 -3.67 1.91
N GLY A 217 3.92 -3.02 1.01
CA GLY A 217 4.98 -2.05 1.33
C GLY A 217 4.47 -0.67 1.74
N ILE A 218 3.20 -0.34 1.46
CA ILE A 218 2.57 0.95 1.80
C ILE A 218 1.77 0.89 3.10
N CYS A 219 1.00 -0.18 3.32
CA CYS A 219 0.16 -0.34 4.53
C CYS A 219 0.61 -1.40 5.56
N PRO A 220 1.91 -1.60 5.82
CA PRO A 220 2.41 -2.64 6.73
C PRO A 220 2.02 -2.43 8.21
N VAL A 221 1.91 -1.19 8.68
CA VAL A 221 1.40 -0.82 10.02
C VAL A 221 -0.05 -1.26 10.16
N ALA A 222 -0.90 -0.99 9.16
CA ALA A 222 -2.31 -1.36 9.23
C ALA A 222 -2.48 -2.88 9.40
N HIS A 223 -1.77 -3.68 8.59
CA HIS A 223 -1.78 -5.14 8.72
C HIS A 223 -1.18 -5.63 10.03
N ASN A 224 -0.10 -5.01 10.51
CA ASN A 224 0.53 -5.36 11.78
C ASN A 224 -0.42 -5.12 12.96
N LEU A 225 -1.01 -3.92 13.05
CA LEU A 225 -1.89 -3.53 14.14
C LEU A 225 -3.24 -4.26 14.09
N CYS A 226 -3.79 -4.50 12.90
CA CYS A 226 -5.02 -5.29 12.75
C CYS A 226 -4.78 -6.75 13.19
N SER A 227 -3.63 -7.32 12.83
CA SER A 227 -3.24 -8.64 13.30
C SER A 227 -3.06 -8.71 14.82
N TRP A 228 -2.40 -7.71 15.43
CA TRP A 228 -2.28 -7.65 16.90
C TRP A 228 -3.65 -7.54 17.56
N ALA A 229 -4.52 -6.66 17.07
CA ALA A 229 -5.86 -6.48 17.62
C ALA A 229 -6.71 -7.75 17.51
N ALA A 230 -6.62 -8.50 16.40
CA ALA A 230 -7.33 -9.77 16.26
C ALA A 230 -6.83 -10.83 17.26
N ILE A 231 -5.52 -10.89 17.48
CA ILE A 231 -4.89 -11.77 18.47
C ILE A 231 -5.26 -11.35 19.90
N GLU A 232 -5.26 -10.05 20.19
CA GLU A 232 -5.65 -9.49 21.49
C GLU A 232 -7.11 -9.81 21.82
N ASN A 233 -8.00 -9.70 20.83
CA ASN A 233 -9.39 -10.10 20.98
C ASN A 233 -9.53 -11.62 21.22
N ALA A 234 -8.69 -12.45 20.59
CA ALA A 234 -8.67 -13.89 20.85
C ALA A 234 -8.20 -14.23 22.28
N TYR A 235 -7.20 -13.50 22.79
CA TYR A 235 -6.69 -13.65 24.16
C TYR A 235 -7.47 -12.85 25.22
N GLN A 236 -8.46 -12.06 24.81
CA GLN A 236 -9.17 -11.10 25.68
C GLN A 236 -8.25 -10.10 26.38
N VAL A 237 -7.14 -9.72 25.72
CA VAL A 237 -6.23 -8.68 26.19
C VAL A 237 -6.75 -7.33 25.73
N GLN A 238 -6.93 -6.40 26.67
CA GLN A 238 -7.35 -5.03 26.38
C GLN A 238 -6.14 -4.10 26.51
N PRO A 239 -5.63 -3.50 25.41
CA PRO A 239 -4.55 -2.53 25.48
C PRO A 239 -4.93 -1.29 26.30
N LEU A 240 -3.97 -0.72 27.03
CA LEU A 240 -4.16 0.55 27.74
C LEU A 240 -4.29 1.72 26.76
N LEU A 241 -4.87 2.84 27.22
CA LEU A 241 -5.06 4.04 26.39
C LEU A 241 -3.75 4.57 25.79
N ALA A 242 -2.66 4.54 26.56
CA ALA A 242 -1.33 4.94 26.07
C ALA A 242 -0.85 4.08 24.88
N VAL A 243 -1.12 2.77 24.91
CA VAL A 243 -0.83 1.85 23.79
C VAL A 243 -1.71 2.18 22.59
N ILE A 244 -3.00 2.42 22.82
CA ILE A 244 -3.94 2.80 21.76
C ILE A 244 -3.47 4.09 21.08
N ASN A 245 -3.06 5.10 21.85
CA ASN A 245 -2.60 6.38 21.31
C ASN A 245 -1.30 6.23 20.49
N LEU A 246 -0.34 5.41 20.94
CA LEU A 246 0.85 5.11 20.12
C LEU A 246 0.51 4.35 18.83
N ARG A 247 -0.48 3.46 18.87
CA ARG A 247 -0.96 2.74 17.68
C ARG A 247 -1.67 3.66 16.70
N LYS A 248 -2.49 4.60 17.20
CA LYS A 248 -3.09 5.66 16.39
C LYS A 248 -2.02 6.54 15.74
N LEU A 249 -1.00 6.95 16.49
CA LEU A 249 0.12 7.74 15.98
C LEU A 249 0.80 7.04 14.78
N LEU A 250 1.08 5.74 14.93
CA LEU A 250 1.63 4.93 13.83
C LEU A 250 0.70 4.83 12.62
N LEU A 251 -0.58 4.62 12.85
CA LEU A 251 -1.54 4.43 11.77
C LEU A 251 -1.83 5.75 11.05
N ALA A 252 -1.93 6.87 11.76
CA ALA A 252 -2.06 8.22 11.22
C ALA A 252 -0.85 8.57 10.34
N ALA A 253 0.37 8.33 10.84
CA ALA A 253 1.59 8.56 10.07
C ALA A 253 1.64 7.70 8.79
N GLN A 254 1.27 6.42 8.86
CA GLN A 254 1.17 5.58 7.67
C GLN A 254 0.09 6.10 6.68
N THR A 255 -1.05 6.57 7.18
CA THR A 255 -2.10 7.13 6.32
C THR A 255 -1.62 8.37 5.59
N ILE A 256 -0.96 9.30 6.29
CA ILE A 256 -0.32 10.46 5.68
C ILE A 256 0.66 10.02 4.59
N LYS A 257 1.62 9.15 4.93
CA LYS A 257 2.62 8.62 3.99
C LYS A 257 1.97 7.99 2.76
N SER A 258 0.94 7.17 2.95
CA SER A 258 0.23 6.51 1.86
C SER A 258 -0.45 7.51 0.95
N HIS A 259 -1.19 8.47 1.52
CA HIS A 259 -1.94 9.46 0.77
C HIS A 259 -1.02 10.39 -0.01
N VAL A 260 0.03 10.93 0.60
CA VAL A 260 0.95 11.82 -0.14
C VAL A 260 1.67 11.10 -1.28
N LEU A 261 2.06 9.84 -1.09
CA LEU A 261 2.65 9.05 -2.17
C LEU A 261 1.66 8.81 -3.32
N HIS A 262 0.42 8.44 -3.00
CA HIS A 262 -0.62 8.22 -4.00
C HIS A 262 -0.97 9.52 -4.74
N LEU A 263 -1.25 10.59 -4.01
CA LEU A 263 -1.64 11.88 -4.56
C LEU A 263 -0.56 12.43 -5.51
N PHE A 264 0.72 12.40 -5.12
CA PHE A 264 1.78 13.00 -5.93
C PHE A 264 2.33 12.10 -7.03
N PHE A 265 2.61 10.83 -6.75
CA PHE A 265 3.24 9.97 -7.75
C PHE A 265 2.22 9.35 -8.70
N LEU A 266 1.00 9.10 -8.23
CA LEU A 266 0.05 8.27 -8.95
C LEU A 266 -1.09 9.07 -9.59
N VAL A 267 -1.58 10.11 -8.90
CA VAL A 267 -2.76 10.88 -9.29
C VAL A 267 -2.41 12.18 -10.00
N LEU A 268 -1.63 13.04 -9.36
CA LEU A 268 -1.33 14.40 -9.84
C LEU A 268 -0.73 14.44 -11.27
N PRO A 269 0.09 13.47 -11.73
CA PRO A 269 0.56 13.44 -13.11
C PRO A 269 -0.56 13.49 -14.16
N ASP A 270 -1.70 12.85 -13.90
CA ASP A 270 -2.83 12.81 -14.84
C ASP A 270 -3.48 14.19 -15.00
N TYR A 271 -3.59 14.94 -13.90
CA TYR A 271 -4.21 16.26 -13.86
C TYR A 271 -3.25 17.36 -14.30
N ALA A 272 -1.96 17.21 -14.00
CA ALA A 272 -0.89 18.07 -14.50
C ALA A 272 -0.55 17.83 -15.99
N GLN A 273 -1.14 16.79 -16.59
CA GLN A 273 -0.93 16.37 -17.98
C GLN A 273 0.56 16.09 -18.30
N VAL A 274 1.24 15.43 -17.37
CA VAL A 274 2.62 14.96 -17.51
C VAL A 274 2.67 13.43 -17.53
N LYS A 275 3.76 12.84 -18.02
CA LYS A 275 3.87 11.39 -18.24
C LYS A 275 3.99 10.57 -16.96
N GLY A 276 4.30 11.20 -15.83
CA GLY A 276 4.45 10.53 -14.55
C GLY A 276 5.20 11.35 -13.50
N GLY A 277 5.53 10.72 -12.37
CA GLY A 277 6.09 11.38 -11.19
C GLY A 277 7.47 12.02 -11.42
N ILE A 278 8.26 11.50 -12.36
CA ILE A 278 9.60 12.03 -12.67
C ILE A 278 9.51 13.37 -13.40
N GLU A 279 8.65 13.45 -14.42
CA GLU A 279 8.38 14.69 -15.14
C GLU A 279 7.70 15.70 -14.22
N LEU A 280 6.79 15.25 -13.34
CA LEU A 280 6.17 16.07 -12.31
C LEU A 280 7.23 16.71 -11.39
N ALA A 281 8.15 15.93 -10.85
CA ALA A 281 9.22 16.42 -9.96
C ALA A 281 10.12 17.47 -10.62
N THR A 282 10.33 17.36 -11.94
CA THR A 282 11.14 18.32 -12.71
C THR A 282 10.39 19.62 -13.00
N LYS A 283 9.09 19.52 -13.35
CA LYS A 283 8.28 20.66 -13.79
C LYS A 283 7.63 21.43 -12.63
N TYR A 284 7.36 20.74 -11.53
CA TYR A 284 6.66 21.23 -10.33
C TYR A 284 7.48 20.93 -9.06
N PRO A 285 8.69 21.49 -8.95
CA PRO A 285 9.59 21.17 -7.84
C PRO A 285 9.06 21.64 -6.48
N ALA A 286 8.31 22.76 -6.43
CA ALA A 286 7.77 23.30 -5.18
C ALA A 286 6.74 22.33 -4.57
N GLU A 287 5.79 21.87 -5.39
CA GLU A 287 4.78 20.88 -5.01
C GLU A 287 5.44 19.56 -4.60
N PHE A 288 6.52 19.16 -5.28
CA PHE A 288 7.27 17.96 -4.91
C PHE A 288 8.00 18.11 -3.56
N HIS A 289 8.62 19.27 -3.28
CA HIS A 289 9.26 19.55 -1.99
C HIS A 289 8.25 19.57 -0.84
N LEU A 290 7.07 20.16 -1.07
CA LEU A 290 5.93 20.12 -0.15
C LEU A 290 5.60 18.66 0.23
N MET A 291 5.42 17.78 -0.76
CA MET A 291 5.18 16.36 -0.53
C MET A 291 6.29 15.69 0.30
N LEU A 292 7.55 15.95 -0.04
CA LEU A 292 8.69 15.37 0.66
C LEU A 292 8.74 15.81 2.12
N ASN A 293 8.41 17.06 2.43
CA ASN A 293 8.37 17.57 3.79
C ASN A 293 7.30 16.85 4.64
N ILE A 294 6.07 16.75 4.13
CA ILE A 294 4.99 16.02 4.81
C ILE A 294 5.36 14.55 5.01
N LYS A 295 5.87 13.90 3.97
CA LYS A 295 6.29 12.50 4.01
C LYS A 295 7.41 12.27 5.04
N ARG A 296 8.39 13.18 5.15
CA ARG A 296 9.50 13.06 6.10
C ARG A 296 9.01 13.03 7.54
N THR A 297 8.05 13.88 7.88
CA THR A 297 7.43 13.90 9.21
C THR A 297 6.68 12.61 9.51
N ALA A 298 5.96 12.06 8.54
CA ALA A 298 5.31 10.76 8.66
C ALA A 298 6.32 9.60 8.86
N ASP A 299 7.37 9.55 8.04
CA ASP A 299 8.44 8.54 8.15
C ASP A 299 9.12 8.59 9.52
N ARG A 300 9.45 9.81 9.99
CA ARG A 300 10.09 10.01 11.29
C ARG A 300 9.20 9.53 12.44
N THR A 301 7.91 9.80 12.37
CA THR A 301 6.92 9.32 13.33
C THR A 301 6.87 7.80 13.38
N MET A 302 6.86 7.15 12.21
CA MET A 302 6.90 5.69 12.10
C MET A 302 8.21 5.09 12.64
N GLU A 303 9.35 5.74 12.42
CA GLU A 303 10.64 5.31 12.96
C GLU A 303 10.69 5.38 14.48
N ILE A 304 10.25 6.49 15.07
CA ILE A 304 10.30 6.71 16.52
C ILE A 304 9.43 5.69 17.26
N VAL A 305 8.21 5.44 16.78
CA VAL A 305 7.27 4.56 17.49
C VAL A 305 7.35 3.11 17.03
N GLY A 306 7.52 2.88 15.73
CA GLY A 306 7.50 1.55 15.10
C GLY A 306 8.88 0.92 14.93
N GLY A 307 9.96 1.68 15.16
CA GLY A 307 11.35 1.27 14.95
C GLY A 307 11.78 1.23 13.47
N SER A 308 10.89 1.56 12.53
CA SER A 308 11.17 1.60 11.10
C SER A 308 10.11 2.42 10.37
N SER A 309 10.53 3.21 9.38
CA SER A 309 9.64 3.90 8.43
C SER A 309 9.04 2.95 7.37
N ALA A 310 9.49 1.70 7.31
CA ALA A 310 8.95 0.69 6.40
C ALA A 310 8.06 -0.30 7.14
N PHE A 311 8.59 -1.14 8.03
CA PHE A 311 7.82 -2.22 8.66
C PHE A 311 7.97 -2.21 10.17
N PRO A 312 6.87 -2.18 10.95
CA PRO A 312 6.97 -2.15 12.41
C PRO A 312 7.78 -3.31 12.98
N THR A 313 8.64 -2.99 13.95
CA THR A 313 9.51 -3.95 14.65
C THR A 313 9.29 -3.95 16.16
N THR A 314 8.68 -2.89 16.70
CA THR A 314 8.53 -2.67 18.15
C THR A 314 7.19 -3.16 18.69
N THR A 315 6.20 -3.47 17.85
CA THR A 315 4.85 -3.85 18.32
C THR A 315 4.83 -5.28 18.86
N ILE A 316 4.17 -5.48 20.00
CA ILE A 316 3.99 -6.80 20.63
C ILE A 316 2.59 -6.93 21.23
N LEU A 317 2.26 -8.11 21.77
CA LEU A 317 0.99 -8.38 22.43
C LEU A 317 0.72 -7.36 23.54
N GLY A 318 -0.39 -6.62 23.46
CA GLY A 318 -0.82 -5.66 24.47
C GLY A 318 -0.03 -4.35 24.50
N GLY A 319 0.98 -4.15 23.65
CA GLY A 319 1.84 -2.95 23.74
C GLY A 319 3.01 -2.94 22.77
N PHE A 320 4.14 -2.41 23.25
CA PHE A 320 5.39 -2.25 22.52
C PHE A 320 6.55 -2.90 23.30
N ALA A 321 7.57 -3.38 22.58
CA ALA A 321 8.76 -3.98 23.15
C ALA A 321 9.61 -2.96 23.93
N GLN A 322 9.53 -1.70 23.54
CA GLN A 322 10.20 -0.56 24.17
C GLN A 322 9.32 0.68 24.06
N MET A 323 9.48 1.61 25.00
CA MET A 323 8.85 2.93 24.93
C MET A 323 9.58 3.82 23.91
N PRO A 324 8.87 4.69 23.18
CA PRO A 324 9.50 5.69 22.32
C PRO A 324 10.19 6.78 23.15
N ASP A 325 11.16 7.45 22.54
CA ASP A 325 11.83 8.60 23.14
C ASP A 325 10.90 9.83 23.15
N LEU A 326 10.62 10.36 24.34
CA LEU A 326 9.72 11.51 24.53
C LEU A 326 10.24 12.81 23.92
N ILE A 327 11.56 13.02 23.89
CA ILE A 327 12.16 14.20 23.29
C ILE A 327 11.98 14.13 21.78
N GLU A 328 12.21 12.96 21.18
CA GLU A 328 11.98 12.75 19.75
C GLU A 328 10.49 12.87 19.38
N LEU A 329 9.57 12.37 20.23
CA LEU A 329 8.13 12.58 20.01
C LEU A 329 7.76 14.08 20.01
N LYS A 330 8.30 14.86 20.95
CA LYS A 330 8.04 16.32 21.01
C LYS A 330 8.52 17.07 19.76
N LYS A 331 9.65 16.64 19.18
CA LYS A 331 10.16 17.22 17.94
C LYS A 331 9.19 16.99 16.76
N ILE A 332 8.41 15.90 16.77
CA ILE A 332 7.39 15.67 15.73
C ILE A 332 6.35 16.80 15.75
N SER A 333 5.81 17.19 16.92
CA SER A 333 4.84 18.29 16.98
C SER A 333 5.39 19.58 16.40
N GLN A 334 6.64 19.91 16.71
CA GLN A 334 7.34 21.09 16.17
C GLN A 334 7.49 20.99 14.65
N SER A 335 7.93 19.85 14.14
CA SER A 335 8.02 19.62 12.70
C SER A 335 6.66 19.67 12.00
N ILE A 336 5.57 19.33 12.68
CA ILE A 336 4.22 19.47 12.12
C ILE A 336 3.82 20.95 12.06
N GLU A 337 4.06 21.73 13.12
CA GLU A 337 3.79 23.18 13.12
C GLU A 337 4.47 23.88 11.94
N GLU A 338 5.68 23.45 11.58
CA GLU A 338 6.44 23.98 10.44
C GLU A 338 5.88 23.60 9.07
N ILE A 339 5.01 22.59 8.96
CA ILE A 339 4.49 22.07 7.67
C ILE A 339 2.96 22.12 7.55
N LEU A 340 2.25 22.77 8.49
CA LEU A 340 0.79 22.85 8.43
C LEU A 340 0.34 23.67 7.21
N ASP A 341 1.02 24.78 6.92
CA ASP A 341 0.74 25.60 5.74
C ASP A 341 0.91 24.80 4.44
N GLU A 342 1.98 23.99 4.34
CA GLU A 342 2.18 23.03 3.26
C GLU A 342 1.04 22.01 3.12
N ALA A 343 0.52 21.51 4.24
CA ALA A 343 -0.60 20.58 4.23
C ALA A 343 -1.92 21.25 3.81
N GLU A 344 -2.14 22.53 4.15
CA GLU A 344 -3.25 23.30 3.61
C GLU A 344 -3.11 23.53 2.10
N ASP A 345 -1.91 23.87 1.64
CA ASP A 345 -1.61 24.08 0.23
C ASP A 345 -1.83 22.81 -0.60
N LEU A 346 -1.56 21.64 -0.01
CA LEU A 346 -1.95 20.36 -0.61
C LEU A 346 -3.46 20.26 -0.83
N VAL A 347 -4.27 20.61 0.17
CA VAL A 347 -5.73 20.58 0.05
C VAL A 347 -6.21 21.57 -1.02
N LYS A 348 -5.69 22.80 -1.00
CA LYS A 348 -6.01 23.84 -1.99
C LYS A 348 -5.63 23.42 -3.41
N LEU A 349 -4.47 22.77 -3.58
CA LEU A 349 -4.03 22.21 -4.85
C LEU A 349 -5.07 21.20 -5.38
N PHE A 350 -5.45 20.21 -4.58
CA PHE A 350 -6.40 19.18 -5.00
C PHE A 350 -7.82 19.73 -5.20
N ALA A 351 -8.25 20.70 -4.40
CA ALA A 351 -9.52 21.39 -4.57
C ALA A 351 -9.59 22.20 -5.88
N SER A 352 -8.45 22.66 -6.40
CA SER A 352 -8.38 23.43 -7.66
C SER A 352 -8.40 22.55 -8.92
N LEU A 353 -8.23 21.23 -8.79
CA LEU A 353 -8.12 20.33 -9.93
C LEU A 353 -9.45 20.20 -10.67
N LYS A 354 -9.39 20.20 -12.00
CA LYS A 354 -10.54 19.87 -12.85
C LYS A 354 -10.72 18.36 -12.89
N ILE A 355 -11.55 17.84 -11.99
CA ILE A 355 -11.86 16.42 -11.91
C ILE A 355 -13.01 16.00 -12.85
N PRO A 356 -13.02 14.75 -13.35
CA PRO A 356 -14.19 14.23 -14.04
C PRO A 356 -15.41 14.16 -13.11
N SER A 357 -16.60 14.29 -13.70
CA SER A 357 -17.87 14.11 -13.00
C SER A 357 -18.44 12.74 -13.32
N LEU A 358 -18.67 11.91 -12.30
CA LEU A 358 -19.33 10.62 -12.43
C LEU A 358 -20.22 10.40 -11.20
N THR A 359 -21.53 10.51 -11.35
CA THR A 359 -22.44 10.27 -10.22
C THR A 359 -22.77 8.78 -10.11
N THR A 360 -22.48 8.18 -8.96
CA THR A 360 -22.74 6.77 -8.66
C THR A 360 -23.49 6.61 -7.34
N GLN A 361 -24.31 5.57 -7.22
CA GLN A 361 -25.03 5.26 -5.98
C GLN A 361 -24.42 4.01 -5.33
N THR A 362 -23.23 4.20 -4.74
CA THR A 362 -22.54 3.14 -4.01
C THR A 362 -22.62 3.39 -2.52
N ARG A 363 -22.97 2.37 -1.73
CA ARG A 363 -23.05 2.50 -0.27
C ARG A 363 -21.65 2.67 0.32
N LEU A 364 -21.45 3.74 1.08
CA LEU A 364 -20.22 3.98 1.82
C LEU A 364 -20.19 3.11 3.10
N LEU A 365 -19.02 2.58 3.45
CA LEU A 365 -18.79 1.83 4.68
C LEU A 365 -17.49 2.27 5.35
N THR A 366 -17.53 2.34 6.67
CA THR A 366 -16.41 2.63 7.57
C THR A 366 -16.50 1.71 8.79
N THR A 367 -15.43 1.62 9.56
CA THR A 367 -15.50 1.17 10.94
C THR A 367 -16.16 2.25 11.80
N ASN A 368 -16.90 1.84 12.83
CA ASN A 368 -17.42 2.78 13.82
C ASN A 368 -16.28 3.14 14.79
N PRO A 369 -15.91 4.43 14.90
CA PRO A 369 -14.91 4.89 15.84
C PRO A 369 -15.46 4.94 17.26
N VAL A 370 -14.56 5.22 18.21
CA VAL A 370 -14.97 5.68 19.54
C VAL A 370 -15.75 7.00 19.39
N SER A 371 -16.81 7.17 20.18
CA SER A 371 -17.70 8.33 20.09
C SER A 371 -16.91 9.65 20.12
N GLY A 372 -17.22 10.53 19.16
CA GLY A 372 -16.56 11.84 19.02
C GLY A 372 -15.26 11.83 18.22
N GLN A 373 -14.74 10.67 17.80
CA GLN A 373 -13.49 10.57 17.05
C GLN A 373 -13.71 10.30 15.57
N TYR A 374 -12.73 10.68 14.75
CA TYR A 374 -12.68 10.30 13.34
C TYR A 374 -12.24 8.82 13.19
N PRO A 375 -12.76 8.06 12.19
CA PRO A 375 -12.40 6.67 11.99
C PRO A 375 -10.89 6.44 11.74
N LEU A 376 -10.25 5.67 12.64
CA LEU A 376 -8.84 5.27 12.53
C LEU A 376 -8.57 3.94 13.25
N TYR A 377 -8.46 3.99 14.58
CA TYR A 377 -8.18 2.85 15.46
C TYR A 377 -8.53 3.18 16.92
N PRO A 378 -9.08 2.25 17.72
CA PRO A 378 -9.68 0.99 17.31
C PRO A 378 -10.96 1.23 16.51
N GLY A 379 -11.29 0.31 15.61
CA GLY A 379 -12.54 0.31 14.85
C GLY A 379 -13.42 -0.86 15.22
N SER A 380 -14.75 -0.67 15.21
CA SER A 380 -15.71 -1.77 15.28
C SER A 380 -16.52 -1.88 14.00
N LEU A 381 -16.94 -3.09 13.62
CA LEU A 381 -17.70 -3.33 12.40
C LEU A 381 -18.98 -4.11 12.74
N ASN A 382 -20.13 -3.54 12.42
CA ASN A 382 -21.45 -4.14 12.70
C ASN A 382 -22.01 -4.93 11.51
N THR A 383 -21.18 -5.19 10.51
CA THR A 383 -21.58 -5.90 9.30
C THR A 383 -20.54 -6.96 8.93
N THR A 384 -20.97 -7.96 8.17
CA THR A 384 -20.13 -9.05 7.69
C THR A 384 -19.88 -8.87 6.20
N ILE A 385 -18.60 -8.88 5.84
CA ILE A 385 -18.19 -8.90 4.44
C ILE A 385 -18.16 -10.34 3.95
N LYS A 386 -18.88 -10.62 2.87
CA LYS A 386 -18.84 -11.89 2.16
C LYS A 386 -17.85 -11.79 1.02
N GLU A 387 -16.95 -12.77 0.96
CA GLU A 387 -15.94 -12.86 -0.08
C GLU A 387 -16.40 -13.80 -1.20
N SER A 388 -16.09 -13.46 -2.44
CA SER A 388 -16.39 -14.29 -3.61
C SER A 388 -15.17 -14.42 -4.53
N VAL A 389 -14.80 -15.66 -4.84
CA VAL A 389 -13.72 -15.97 -5.77
C VAL A 389 -14.13 -15.60 -7.19
N GLN A 390 -13.21 -15.02 -7.94
CA GLN A 390 -13.43 -14.60 -9.31
C GLN A 390 -12.70 -15.54 -10.28
N SER A 391 -13.32 -15.86 -11.42
CA SER A 391 -12.72 -16.74 -12.42
C SER A 391 -11.65 -16.06 -13.28
N LYS A 392 -11.62 -14.73 -13.32
CA LYS A 392 -10.75 -13.92 -14.19
C LYS A 392 -9.87 -12.93 -13.42
N SER A 393 -9.78 -13.05 -12.10
CA SER A 393 -9.02 -12.16 -11.23
C SER A 393 -8.50 -12.96 -10.05
N THR A 394 -7.25 -12.77 -9.66
CA THR A 394 -6.65 -13.47 -8.51
C THR A 394 -7.09 -12.87 -7.17
N ALA A 395 -7.59 -11.63 -7.16
CA ALA A 395 -8.27 -11.05 -6.02
C ALA A 395 -9.72 -11.55 -5.90
N LYS A 396 -10.13 -11.88 -4.68
CA LYS A 396 -11.54 -12.09 -4.30
C LYS A 396 -12.30 -10.74 -4.43
N LEU A 397 -13.63 -10.78 -4.39
CA LEU A 397 -14.47 -9.58 -4.22
C LEU A 397 -15.17 -9.60 -2.87
N GLY A 398 -15.14 -8.48 -2.15
CA GLY A 398 -15.88 -8.28 -0.90
C GLY A 398 -17.17 -7.50 -1.13
N ILE A 399 -18.31 -8.07 -0.74
CA ILE A 399 -19.63 -7.43 -0.77
C ILE A 399 -20.38 -7.69 0.54
N LEU A 400 -21.48 -6.98 0.80
CA LEU A 400 -22.33 -7.32 1.94
C LEU A 400 -23.07 -8.65 1.71
N ALA A 401 -23.49 -9.28 2.79
CA ALA A 401 -24.19 -10.57 2.74
C ALA A 401 -25.49 -10.54 1.90
N ASP A 402 -26.14 -9.38 1.78
CA ASP A 402 -27.34 -9.16 0.96
C ASP A 402 -27.05 -8.88 -0.53
N GLY A 403 -25.78 -8.87 -0.93
CA GLY A 403 -25.34 -8.60 -2.29
C GLY A 403 -25.00 -7.13 -2.58
N THR A 404 -25.15 -6.23 -1.60
CA THR A 404 -24.86 -4.81 -1.78
C THR A 404 -23.37 -4.56 -2.03
N VAL A 405 -23.07 -3.83 -3.09
CA VAL A 405 -21.73 -3.30 -3.38
C VAL A 405 -21.47 -2.07 -2.51
N ILE A 406 -20.29 -2.04 -1.90
CA ILE A 406 -19.88 -1.00 -0.96
C ILE A 406 -18.54 -0.38 -1.37
N LYS A 407 -18.31 0.85 -0.93
CA LYS A 407 -17.07 1.61 -1.09
C LYS A 407 -16.51 2.00 0.29
N VAL A 408 -15.21 1.82 0.46
CA VAL A 408 -14.46 2.13 1.69
C VAL A 408 -13.29 3.07 1.34
N GLY A 409 -12.71 3.74 2.34
CA GLY A 409 -11.57 4.63 2.15
C GLY A 409 -11.85 6.08 2.59
N ALA A 410 -11.00 7.01 2.15
CA ALA A 410 -11.03 8.40 2.60
C ALA A 410 -12.37 9.08 2.29
N LEU A 411 -12.91 8.91 1.07
CA LEU A 411 -14.23 9.45 0.71
C LEU A 411 -15.33 8.91 1.65
N ALA A 412 -15.31 7.62 1.98
CA ALA A 412 -16.29 7.01 2.87
C ALA A 412 -16.20 7.57 4.30
N ARG A 413 -14.98 7.72 4.83
CA ARG A 413 -14.73 8.30 6.16
C ARG A 413 -15.12 9.76 6.23
N LEU A 414 -14.64 10.57 5.29
CA LEU A 414 -14.88 12.00 5.26
C LEU A 414 -16.38 12.31 5.10
N SER A 415 -17.07 11.66 4.17
CA SER A 415 -18.50 11.89 3.98
C SER A 415 -19.37 11.42 5.15
N SER A 416 -18.89 10.48 5.97
CA SER A 416 -19.66 9.95 7.11
C SER A 416 -19.32 10.63 8.45
N TYR A 417 -18.12 11.18 8.59
CA TYR A 417 -17.58 11.70 9.86
C TYR A 417 -16.90 13.07 9.72
N ALA A 418 -17.29 13.89 8.72
CA ALA A 418 -16.76 15.25 8.55
C ALA A 418 -16.90 16.13 9.81
N ASP A 419 -17.93 15.90 10.63
CA ASP A 419 -18.12 16.63 11.88
C ASP A 419 -17.04 16.36 12.93
N ASN A 420 -16.35 15.22 12.82
CA ASN A 420 -15.27 14.77 13.70
C ASN A 420 -13.87 15.15 13.21
N LEU A 421 -13.77 15.91 12.11
CA LEU A 421 -12.49 16.48 11.67
C LEU A 421 -11.95 17.47 12.71
N HIS A 422 -10.63 17.59 12.75
CA HIS A 422 -9.92 18.63 13.49
C HIS A 422 -10.09 19.99 12.82
N SER A 423 -9.78 21.06 13.56
CA SER A 423 -10.16 22.43 13.23
C SER A 423 -9.81 22.87 11.81
N GLN A 424 -8.56 22.75 11.39
CA GLN A 424 -8.11 23.26 10.10
C GLN A 424 -8.63 22.38 8.96
N ALA A 425 -8.56 21.05 9.13
CA ALA A 425 -9.14 20.12 8.16
C ALA A 425 -10.66 20.33 7.98
N LYS A 426 -11.38 20.61 9.07
CA LYS A 426 -12.83 20.88 9.05
C LYS A 426 -13.15 22.17 8.32
N GLU A 427 -12.38 23.23 8.55
CA GLU A 427 -12.54 24.51 7.85
C GLU A 427 -12.33 24.33 6.34
N LEU A 428 -11.24 23.68 5.92
CA LEU A 428 -10.98 23.45 4.49
C LEU A 428 -12.02 22.54 3.85
N TRP A 429 -12.52 21.52 4.54
CA TRP A 429 -13.63 20.71 4.04
C TRP A 429 -14.92 21.53 3.85
N GLN A 430 -15.23 22.48 4.74
CA GLN A 430 -16.39 23.35 4.59
C GLN A 430 -16.24 24.31 3.39
N GLN A 431 -15.02 24.77 3.12
CA GLN A 431 -14.70 25.61 1.96
C GLN A 431 -14.70 24.80 0.65
N HIS A 432 -14.29 23.53 0.71
CA HIS A 432 -14.11 22.62 -0.41
C HIS A 432 -14.76 21.25 -0.13
N PRO A 433 -16.10 21.15 -0.14
CA PRO A 433 -16.78 19.91 0.19
C PRO A 433 -16.61 18.86 -0.90
N VAL A 434 -16.45 17.60 -0.49
CA VAL A 434 -16.40 16.43 -1.38
C VAL A 434 -17.82 15.93 -1.70
N ASP A 435 -18.04 15.46 -2.94
CA ASP A 435 -19.28 14.74 -3.30
C ASP A 435 -19.14 13.23 -3.01
N PRO A 436 -19.90 12.65 -2.06
CA PRO A 436 -19.87 11.21 -1.78
C PRO A 436 -20.23 10.33 -2.97
N HIS A 437 -20.94 10.86 -3.97
CA HIS A 437 -21.37 10.12 -5.16
C HIS A 437 -20.37 10.20 -6.31
N ASN A 438 -19.33 11.01 -6.20
CA ASN A 438 -18.31 11.14 -7.22
C ASN A 438 -17.00 10.45 -6.78
N PRO A 439 -16.62 9.30 -7.36
CA PRO A 439 -15.40 8.60 -6.94
C PRO A 439 -14.12 9.42 -7.08
N PHE A 440 -14.07 10.38 -8.01
CA PHE A 440 -12.90 11.23 -8.22
C PHE A 440 -12.62 12.18 -7.05
N ASP A 441 -13.64 12.49 -6.24
CA ASP A 441 -13.49 13.30 -5.02
C ASP A 441 -12.72 12.58 -3.91
N ASN A 442 -12.46 11.27 -4.03
CA ASN A 442 -11.62 10.56 -3.09
C ASN A 442 -10.21 11.16 -2.99
N ASN A 443 -9.67 11.73 -4.07
CA ASN A 443 -8.36 12.38 -4.05
C ASN A 443 -8.35 13.63 -3.14
N LEU A 444 -9.40 14.45 -3.21
CA LEU A 444 -9.56 15.60 -2.31
C LEU A 444 -9.81 15.13 -0.87
N ALA A 445 -10.59 14.05 -0.68
CA ALA A 445 -10.81 13.47 0.64
C ALA A 445 -9.49 13.01 1.28
N GLN A 446 -8.60 12.39 0.51
CA GLN A 446 -7.27 12.00 0.98
C GLN A 446 -6.40 13.21 1.35
N ALA A 447 -6.45 14.29 0.56
CA ALA A 447 -5.72 15.52 0.87
C ALA A 447 -6.19 16.14 2.19
N ILE A 448 -7.51 16.20 2.42
CA ILE A 448 -8.09 16.67 3.69
C ILE A 448 -7.69 15.74 4.86
N GLU A 449 -7.67 14.42 4.63
CA GLU A 449 -7.22 13.47 5.65
C GLU A 449 -5.74 13.64 6.01
N VAL A 450 -4.87 14.04 5.07
CA VAL A 450 -3.46 14.35 5.38
C VAL A 450 -3.39 15.45 6.45
N LEU A 451 -4.10 16.55 6.25
CA LEU A 451 -4.14 17.64 7.22
C LEU A 451 -4.76 17.19 8.56
N HIS A 452 -5.89 16.49 8.51
CA HIS A 452 -6.54 15.96 9.71
C HIS A 452 -5.61 15.07 10.53
N PHE A 453 -4.87 14.16 9.88
CA PHE A 453 -3.98 13.24 10.60
C PHE A 453 -2.70 13.91 11.09
N LEU A 454 -2.27 15.03 10.50
CA LEU A 454 -1.20 15.86 11.08
C LEU A 454 -1.67 16.51 12.38
N GLU A 455 -2.88 17.11 12.39
CA GLU A 455 -3.51 17.64 13.62
C GLU A 455 -3.70 16.53 14.68
N GLU A 456 -4.17 15.34 14.29
CA GLU A 456 -4.34 14.20 15.20
C GLU A 456 -3.00 13.76 15.81
N ILE A 457 -1.91 13.74 15.02
CA ILE A 457 -0.58 13.40 15.55
C ILE A 457 -0.15 14.42 16.61
N GLN A 458 -0.33 15.73 16.38
CA GLN A 458 0.03 16.75 17.38
C GLN A 458 -0.71 16.54 18.71
N LEU A 459 -2.02 16.30 18.67
CA LEU A 459 -2.84 16.06 19.85
C LEU A 459 -2.42 14.77 20.58
N LEU A 460 -2.18 13.70 19.83
CA LEU A 460 -1.71 12.43 20.40
C LEU A 460 -0.34 12.57 21.05
N VAL A 461 0.60 13.29 20.42
CA VAL A 461 1.90 13.58 21.02
C VAL A 461 1.73 14.35 22.31
N GLU A 462 0.92 15.42 22.33
CA GLU A 462 0.68 16.22 23.53
C GLU A 462 0.19 15.35 24.70
N ASP A 463 -0.81 14.49 24.47
CA ASP A 463 -1.33 13.56 25.47
C ASP A 463 -0.28 12.56 25.95
N LEU A 464 0.50 12.00 25.03
CA LEU A 464 1.57 11.05 25.35
C LEU A 464 2.69 11.68 26.18
N THR A 465 2.98 12.97 25.99
CA THR A 465 3.99 13.67 26.81
C THR A 465 3.59 13.86 28.27
N LYS A 466 2.28 13.76 28.57
CA LYS A 466 1.70 13.86 29.91
C LYS A 466 1.45 12.48 30.54
N THR A 467 1.74 11.40 29.81
CA THR A 467 1.43 10.02 30.19
C THR A 467 2.70 9.28 30.61
N ASP A 468 2.59 8.38 31.61
CA ASP A 468 3.68 7.46 31.93
C ASP A 468 3.82 6.39 30.85
N LEU A 469 4.82 6.55 29.98
CA LEU A 469 5.07 5.63 28.86
C LEU A 469 5.54 4.24 29.30
N ASN A 470 5.88 4.00 30.56
CA ASN A 470 6.15 2.62 31.00
C ASN A 470 4.91 1.72 30.85
N GLN A 471 3.71 2.32 30.85
CA GLN A 471 2.45 1.63 30.60
C GLN A 471 2.30 1.13 29.15
N THR A 472 3.18 1.56 28.23
CA THR A 472 3.12 1.11 26.84
C THR A 472 3.88 -0.19 26.59
N ILE A 473 4.61 -0.69 27.59
CA ILE A 473 5.37 -1.94 27.47
C ILE A 473 4.39 -3.13 27.42
N GLY A 474 4.48 -3.92 26.36
CA GLY A 474 3.58 -5.05 26.16
C GLY A 474 3.91 -6.29 26.98
N LEU A 475 3.07 -7.30 26.85
CA LEU A 475 3.15 -8.55 27.62
C LEU A 475 4.31 -9.42 27.12
N LYS A 476 5.15 -9.89 28.07
CA LYS A 476 6.21 -10.88 27.79
C LYS A 476 5.65 -12.27 27.48
N THR A 477 4.53 -12.62 28.11
CA THR A 477 3.86 -13.91 27.97
C THR A 477 2.36 -13.72 27.79
N PRO A 478 1.71 -14.44 26.86
CA PRO A 478 0.26 -14.36 26.70
C PRO A 478 -0.48 -15.00 27.89
N PRO A 479 -1.76 -14.67 28.10
CA PRO A 479 -2.65 -15.45 28.96
C PRO A 479 -2.70 -16.93 28.55
N SER A 480 -2.86 -17.83 29.52
CA SER A 480 -3.01 -19.26 29.23
C SER A 480 -4.40 -19.57 28.66
N LEU A 481 -4.43 -20.38 27.60
CA LEU A 481 -5.67 -20.83 26.95
C LEU A 481 -5.95 -22.29 27.32
N LYS A 482 -7.22 -22.61 27.59
CA LYS A 482 -7.66 -24.00 27.90
C LYS A 482 -8.21 -24.74 26.67
N GLN A 483 -8.64 -24.00 25.66
CA GLN A 483 -9.25 -24.49 24.43
C GLN A 483 -8.90 -23.54 23.28
N ALA A 484 -9.21 -23.93 22.05
CA ALA A 484 -9.06 -23.05 20.92
C ALA A 484 -9.94 -21.80 21.07
N VAL A 485 -9.41 -20.64 20.68
CA VAL A 485 -10.09 -19.34 20.76
C VAL A 485 -10.00 -18.60 19.43
N SER A 486 -11.01 -17.78 19.13
CA SER A 486 -11.05 -16.97 17.91
C SER A 486 -11.12 -15.50 18.26
N GLY A 487 -10.49 -14.67 17.42
CA GLY A 487 -10.55 -13.22 17.52
C GLY A 487 -10.65 -12.58 16.14
N GLN A 488 -11.34 -11.45 16.09
CA GLN A 488 -11.48 -10.63 14.90
C GLN A 488 -11.19 -9.18 15.28
N ALA A 489 -10.53 -8.44 14.40
CA ALA A 489 -10.42 -6.99 14.52
C ALA A 489 -10.69 -6.32 13.18
N ALA A 490 -11.16 -5.08 13.25
CA ALA A 490 -11.28 -4.18 12.11
C ALA A 490 -10.62 -2.83 12.47
N LEU A 491 -10.00 -2.20 11.48
CA LEU A 491 -9.50 -0.81 11.58
C LEU A 491 -9.53 -0.14 10.22
N GLU A 492 -9.25 1.16 10.17
CA GLU A 492 -9.12 1.92 8.94
C GLU A 492 -7.66 1.90 8.45
N ALA A 493 -7.39 1.09 7.43
CA ALA A 493 -6.19 1.28 6.62
C ALA A 493 -6.37 2.53 5.74
N PRO A 494 -5.31 3.06 5.10
CA PRO A 494 -5.42 4.28 4.29
C PRO A 494 -6.50 4.16 3.21
N ARG A 495 -6.62 2.97 2.60
CA ARG A 495 -7.56 2.64 1.53
C ARG A 495 -8.94 2.14 2.03
N GLY A 496 -9.17 2.10 3.34
CA GLY A 496 -10.47 1.77 3.94
C GLY A 496 -10.43 0.65 4.99
N VAL A 497 -11.58 0.01 5.20
CA VAL A 497 -11.76 -1.03 6.22
C VAL A 497 -10.86 -2.24 5.94
N LEU A 498 -10.02 -2.59 6.92
CA LEU A 498 -9.18 -3.79 6.95
C LEU A 498 -9.65 -4.71 8.09
N ILE A 499 -9.86 -5.99 7.77
CA ILE A 499 -10.33 -6.99 8.74
C ILE A 499 -9.33 -8.15 8.81
N HIS A 500 -8.97 -8.54 10.03
CA HIS A 500 -8.18 -9.74 10.30
C HIS A 500 -8.97 -10.65 11.25
N GLN A 501 -8.96 -11.95 10.98
CA GLN A 501 -9.60 -12.98 11.78
C GLN A 501 -8.59 -14.11 12.03
N VAL A 502 -8.51 -14.57 13.28
CA VAL A 502 -7.57 -15.61 13.69
C VAL A 502 -8.25 -16.62 14.61
N THR A 503 -7.88 -17.89 14.48
CA THR A 503 -8.18 -18.94 15.46
C THR A 503 -6.88 -19.53 15.98
N LEU A 504 -6.72 -19.55 17.31
CA LEU A 504 -5.53 -20.00 18.02
C LEU A 504 -5.83 -21.25 18.83
N GLU A 505 -4.94 -22.24 18.76
CA GLU A 505 -4.92 -23.40 19.63
C GLU A 505 -4.46 -23.03 21.06
N PRO A 506 -4.67 -23.91 22.07
CA PRO A 506 -4.26 -23.65 23.45
C PRO A 506 -2.79 -23.26 23.64
N ASP A 507 -1.91 -23.74 22.76
CA ASP A 507 -0.47 -23.46 22.79
C ASP A 507 -0.07 -22.20 21.99
N GLY A 508 -1.04 -21.42 21.52
CA GLY A 508 -0.85 -20.22 20.71
C GLY A 508 -0.48 -20.48 19.25
N THR A 509 -0.62 -21.72 18.77
CA THR A 509 -0.45 -22.05 17.35
C THR A 509 -1.66 -21.59 16.55
N ILE A 510 -1.44 -21.01 15.37
CA ILE A 510 -2.51 -20.54 14.48
C ILE A 510 -3.14 -21.76 13.79
N GLN A 511 -4.42 -21.99 14.07
CA GLN A 511 -5.24 -23.00 13.41
C GLN A 511 -5.81 -22.47 12.08
N ASN A 512 -6.28 -21.23 12.08
CA ASN A 512 -6.88 -20.58 10.92
C ASN A 512 -6.60 -19.07 10.93
N TYR A 513 -6.52 -18.47 9.73
CA TYR A 513 -6.35 -17.03 9.54
C TYR A 513 -7.13 -16.60 8.30
N ASN A 514 -7.82 -15.47 8.37
CA ASN A 514 -8.50 -14.83 7.23
C ASN A 514 -8.25 -13.31 7.24
N ILE A 515 -8.04 -12.72 6.08
CA ILE A 515 -7.74 -11.31 5.88
C ILE A 515 -8.67 -10.77 4.80
N ILE A 516 -9.39 -9.70 5.11
CA ILE A 516 -10.25 -8.98 4.15
C ILE A 516 -9.71 -7.55 4.03
N PRO A 517 -8.92 -7.27 2.98
CA PRO A 517 -8.27 -5.98 2.78
C PRO A 517 -9.21 -4.97 2.10
N PRO A 518 -8.95 -3.67 2.23
CA PRO A 518 -9.84 -2.64 1.68
C PRO A 518 -10.00 -2.73 0.17
N THR A 519 -8.90 -3.00 -0.56
CA THR A 519 -8.92 -3.13 -2.02
C THR A 519 -9.86 -4.25 -2.47
N GLN A 520 -9.95 -5.36 -1.73
CA GLN A 520 -10.86 -6.46 -2.07
C GLN A 520 -12.34 -6.02 -2.04
N ILE A 521 -12.68 -5.14 -1.11
CA ILE A 521 -14.00 -4.52 -0.99
C ILE A 521 -14.19 -3.51 -2.14
N ASN A 522 -13.22 -2.62 -2.32
CA ASN A 522 -13.28 -1.56 -3.34
C ASN A 522 -13.25 -2.08 -4.78
N LEU A 523 -12.70 -3.27 -5.06
CA LEU A 523 -12.73 -3.86 -6.41
C LEU A 523 -14.16 -4.11 -6.93
N ALA A 524 -15.10 -4.41 -6.03
CA ALA A 524 -16.51 -4.57 -6.40
C ALA A 524 -17.10 -3.22 -6.84
N SER A 525 -16.86 -2.16 -6.05
CA SER A 525 -17.29 -0.80 -6.36
C SER A 525 -16.59 -0.23 -7.60
N LEU A 526 -15.27 -0.39 -7.74
CA LEU A 526 -14.50 0.04 -8.91
C LEU A 526 -15.05 -0.58 -10.20
N ASN A 527 -15.32 -1.88 -10.22
CA ASN A 527 -15.89 -2.53 -11.41
C ASN A 527 -17.31 -2.04 -11.70
N HIS A 528 -18.14 -1.85 -10.67
CA HIS A 528 -19.47 -1.29 -10.83
C HIS A 528 -19.44 0.13 -11.43
N GLU A 529 -18.56 0.98 -10.92
CA GLU A 529 -18.46 2.39 -11.33
C GLU A 529 -17.74 2.56 -12.66
N ALA A 530 -16.76 1.71 -12.99
CA ALA A 530 -16.16 1.64 -14.32
C ALA A 530 -17.19 1.27 -15.39
N GLN A 531 -18.13 0.35 -15.06
CA GLN A 531 -19.22 0.00 -15.96
C GLN A 531 -20.18 1.18 -16.20
N ILE A 532 -20.48 1.99 -15.18
CA ILE A 532 -21.28 3.23 -15.33
C ILE A 532 -20.54 4.25 -16.19
N LEU A 533 -19.24 4.47 -15.93
CA LEU A 533 -18.41 5.37 -16.71
C LEU A 533 -18.38 4.99 -18.20
N ALA A 534 -18.30 3.70 -18.51
CA ALA A 534 -18.31 3.19 -19.88
C ALA A 534 -19.63 3.47 -20.61
N GLN A 535 -20.76 3.42 -19.91
CA GLN A 535 -22.09 3.70 -20.47
C GLN A 535 -22.32 5.20 -20.71
N GLN A 536 -21.72 6.06 -19.89
CA GLN A 536 -21.86 7.53 -20.00
C GLN A 536 -20.89 8.16 -21.01
N SER A 537 -19.84 7.45 -21.40
CA SER A 537 -18.78 8.00 -22.24
C SER A 537 -19.18 8.10 -23.72
N GLN A 538 -19.05 9.32 -24.29
CA GLN A 538 -19.41 9.60 -25.68
C GLN A 538 -18.31 9.22 -26.70
N THR A 539 -17.04 9.09 -26.30
CA THR A 539 -15.91 8.76 -27.20
C THR A 539 -14.92 7.77 -26.59
N GLN A 540 -14.23 7.00 -27.44
CA GLN A 540 -13.33 5.91 -27.04
C GLN A 540 -12.06 6.40 -26.31
N THR A 541 -11.40 7.45 -26.82
CA THR A 541 -10.15 7.98 -26.22
C THR A 541 -10.39 8.59 -24.85
N ASN A 542 -11.53 9.27 -24.66
CA ASN A 542 -11.89 9.82 -23.36
C ASN A 542 -12.19 8.72 -22.34
N LEU A 543 -12.79 7.60 -22.77
CA LEU A 543 -13.13 6.50 -21.87
C LEU A 543 -11.89 5.82 -21.27
N LYS A 544 -10.85 5.50 -22.06
CA LYS A 544 -9.64 4.85 -21.53
C LYS A 544 -8.97 5.73 -20.46
N LYS A 545 -8.74 7.01 -20.78
CA LYS A 545 -8.12 7.95 -19.84
C LYS A 545 -8.95 8.12 -18.57
N SER A 546 -10.26 8.34 -18.70
CA SER A 546 -11.13 8.48 -17.53
C SER A 546 -11.21 7.19 -16.69
N ALA A 547 -11.14 6.02 -17.31
CA ALA A 547 -11.13 4.74 -16.61
C ALA A 547 -9.82 4.52 -15.84
N GLU A 548 -8.67 4.89 -16.40
CA GLU A 548 -7.39 4.88 -15.67
C GLU A 548 -7.39 5.88 -14.50
N GLN A 549 -7.93 7.08 -14.71
CA GLN A 549 -8.12 8.06 -13.64
C GLN A 549 -9.07 7.54 -12.56
N LEU A 550 -10.14 6.82 -12.95
CA LEU A 550 -11.08 6.22 -12.01
C LEU A 550 -10.39 5.15 -11.17
N ILE A 551 -9.62 4.25 -11.80
CA ILE A 551 -8.82 3.25 -11.08
C ILE A 551 -7.91 3.94 -10.07
N ARG A 552 -7.19 4.99 -10.48
CA ARG A 552 -6.28 5.73 -9.59
C ARG A 552 -7.04 6.43 -8.47
N ALA A 553 -8.24 6.98 -8.71
CA ALA A 553 -9.05 7.62 -7.68
C ALA A 553 -9.45 6.65 -6.55
N PHE A 554 -9.57 5.35 -6.82
CA PHE A 554 -9.82 4.33 -5.80
C PHE A 554 -8.58 3.94 -4.98
N ASP A 555 -7.39 4.41 -5.37
CA ASP A 555 -6.11 4.03 -4.78
C ASP A 555 -5.98 2.51 -4.54
N PRO A 556 -6.14 1.63 -5.55
CA PRO A 556 -6.11 0.20 -5.32
C PRO A 556 -4.70 -0.25 -4.91
N CYS A 557 -4.62 -0.89 -3.75
CA CYS A 557 -3.46 -1.69 -3.35
C CYS A 557 -3.69 -3.14 -3.82
N ILE A 558 -3.23 -3.48 -5.01
CA ILE A 558 -3.47 -4.80 -5.60
C ILE A 558 -2.70 -5.88 -4.86
N THR A 559 -1.48 -5.61 -4.39
CA THR A 559 -0.73 -6.62 -3.63
C THR A 559 -1.49 -6.95 -2.36
N CYS A 560 -2.13 -5.96 -1.72
CA CYS A 560 -2.99 -6.19 -0.55
C CYS A 560 -4.14 -7.15 -0.83
N ALA A 561 -4.68 -7.17 -2.05
CA ALA A 561 -5.86 -7.97 -2.41
C ALA A 561 -5.53 -9.43 -2.80
N VAL A 562 -4.24 -9.75 -2.88
CA VAL A 562 -3.71 -11.05 -3.29
C VAL A 562 -2.68 -11.51 -2.27
N HIS A 563 -3.21 -12.07 -1.18
CA HIS A 563 -2.45 -12.47 -0.01
C HIS A 563 -2.44 -13.97 0.19
#